data_AF-A0A7X2SYI7-F1
#
_entry.id   AF-A0A7X2SYI7-F1
#
_cell.length_a   1.000
_cell.length_b   1.000
_cell.length_c   1.000
_cell.angle_alpha   90.00
_cell.angle_beta   90.00
_cell.angle_gamma   90.00
#
_symmetry.space_group_name_H-M   'P 1'
#
loop_
_entity.id
_entity.type
_entity.pdbx_description
1 polymer ?
#
loop_
_entity_poly.entity_id
_entity_poly.type
_entity_poly.pdbx_seq_one_letter_code
_entity_poly.pdbx_strand_id
1 'polypeptide(L)'
;ILLAATKADQHSPAAPYAAVASAFRTVTLYLLGLSALELSKWRVRLLRLLGGYTDLAIELVPELKQLLNIRTVQPVVRHAPDAREQFNQMASALIQAFATPGRPLVMLIDDVHWADNATLQLLENLITRNEHLPFMLVLAFREGESMPCPMIAGFLLRLRASAARVVALTPQPLSVKSITRWLAGMLHTRP
;
A
#
# COMPACT_ATOMS: atom_id res chain seq x y z
N ILE A 1 -14.61 3.76 3.08
CA ILE A 1 -13.36 3.49 2.34
C ILE A 1 -12.24 3.34 3.38
N LEU A 2 -11.31 2.41 3.18
CA LEU A 2 -10.04 2.37 3.92
C LEU A 2 -8.95 2.99 3.05
N LEU A 3 -8.12 3.85 3.63
CA LEU A 3 -7.03 4.51 2.93
C LEU A 3 -5.69 4.07 3.54
N ALA A 4 -4.83 3.52 2.70
CA ALA A 4 -3.45 3.18 2.98
C ALA A 4 -2.54 4.18 2.25
N ALA A 5 -2.25 5.32 2.88
CA ALA A 5 -1.42 6.35 2.26
C ALA A 5 0.01 6.28 2.76
N THR A 6 0.97 6.29 1.84
CA THR A 6 2.40 6.27 2.14
C THR A 6 3.16 7.09 1.12
N LYS A 7 4.40 7.44 1.45
CA LYS A 7 5.36 8.07 0.56
C LYS A 7 6.61 7.19 0.51
N ALA A 8 7.05 6.82 -0.70
CA ALA A 8 8.36 6.20 -0.88
C ALA A 8 9.44 7.27 -0.72
N ASP A 9 10.49 6.94 0.03
CA ASP A 9 11.52 7.89 0.42
C ASP A 9 12.90 7.31 0.10
N GLN A 10 13.69 8.10 -0.63
CA GLN A 10 15.07 7.79 -1.03
C GLN A 10 16.04 7.67 0.16
N HIS A 11 15.69 8.26 1.31
CA HIS A 11 16.52 8.28 2.51
C HIS A 11 16.08 7.30 3.58
N SER A 12 14.95 6.61 3.37
CA SER A 12 14.50 5.56 4.27
C SER A 12 15.42 4.35 4.13
N PRO A 13 15.74 3.63 5.23
CA PRO A 13 16.57 2.43 5.14
C PRO A 13 16.03 1.49 4.06
N ALA A 14 16.95 0.94 3.25
CA ALA A 14 16.68 0.10 2.08
C ALA A 14 16.08 -1.28 2.41
N ALA A 15 15.22 -1.36 3.43
CA ALA A 15 14.46 -2.55 3.76
C ALA A 15 13.50 -2.86 2.60
N PRO A 16 13.53 -4.10 2.05
CA PRO A 16 12.60 -4.51 1.02
C PRO A 16 11.15 -4.27 1.46
N TYR A 17 10.29 -3.86 0.53
CA TYR A 17 8.85 -3.68 0.75
C TYR A 17 8.47 -2.51 1.68
N ALA A 18 9.39 -1.60 2.00
CA ALA A 18 9.16 -0.53 2.98
C ALA A 18 7.89 0.32 2.69
N ALA A 19 7.64 0.68 1.44
CA ALA A 19 6.44 1.45 1.08
C ALA A 19 5.15 0.67 1.36
N VAL A 20 5.10 -0.62 1.00
CA VAL A 20 3.93 -1.49 1.24
C VAL A 20 3.74 -1.74 2.74
N ALA A 21 4.82 -1.98 3.48
CA ALA A 21 4.80 -2.10 4.93
C ALA A 21 4.17 -0.86 5.58
N SER A 22 4.63 0.33 5.20
CA SER A 22 4.12 1.62 5.68
C SER A 22 2.64 1.85 5.31
N ALA A 23 2.23 1.44 4.10
CA ALA A 23 0.83 1.52 3.69
C ALA A 23 -0.07 0.65 4.58
N PHE A 24 0.29 -0.62 4.79
CA PHE A 24 -0.46 -1.52 5.69
C PHE A 24 -0.42 -1.07 7.14
N ARG A 25 0.70 -0.50 7.60
CA ARG A 25 0.84 0.11 8.91
C ARG A 25 -0.18 1.22 9.13
N THR A 26 -0.37 2.10 8.13
CA THR A 26 -1.34 3.19 8.19
C THR A 26 -2.76 2.68 8.40
N VAL A 27 -3.17 1.64 7.66
CA VAL A 27 -4.48 1.00 7.86
C VAL A 27 -4.58 0.33 9.23
N THR A 28 -3.53 -0.38 9.64
CA THR A 28 -3.49 -1.08 10.94
C THR A 28 -3.66 -0.11 12.10
N LEU A 29 -2.96 1.02 12.08
CA LEU A 29 -3.08 2.08 13.09
C LEU A 29 -4.47 2.70 13.10
N TYR A 30 -5.06 2.96 11.93
CA TYR A 30 -6.43 3.43 11.84
C TYR A 30 -7.42 2.44 12.49
N LEU A 31 -7.27 1.14 12.21
CA LEU A 31 -8.14 0.11 12.78
C LEU A 31 -8.01 0.00 14.30
N LEU A 32 -6.81 0.21 14.86
CA LEU A 32 -6.58 0.23 16.31
C LEU A 32 -7.34 1.36 17.02
N GLY A 33 -7.69 2.44 16.30
CA GLY A 33 -8.50 3.55 16.84
C GLY A 33 -10.02 3.31 16.78
N LEU A 34 -10.49 2.20 16.22
CA LEU A 34 -11.92 1.90 16.13
C LEU A 34 -12.51 1.40 17.46
N SER A 35 -13.84 1.36 17.52
CA SER A 35 -14.56 0.76 18.64
C SER A 35 -14.15 -0.71 18.87
N ALA A 36 -14.19 -1.18 20.12
CA ALA A 36 -13.82 -2.56 20.46
C ALA A 36 -14.61 -3.61 19.66
N LEU A 37 -15.89 -3.33 19.37
CA LEU A 37 -16.75 -4.19 18.56
C LEU A 37 -16.26 -4.30 17.10
N GLU A 38 -15.90 -3.17 16.48
CA GLU A 38 -15.36 -3.17 15.11
C GLU A 38 -13.98 -3.80 15.04
N LEU A 39 -13.10 -3.47 16.00
CA LEU A 39 -11.77 -4.03 16.09
C LEU A 39 -11.83 -5.56 16.22
N SER A 40 -12.78 -6.09 17.00
CA SER A 40 -13.01 -7.53 17.12
C SER A 40 -13.37 -8.19 15.78
N LYS A 41 -14.26 -7.55 15.00
CA LYS A 41 -14.63 -8.04 13.66
C LYS A 41 -13.42 -8.08 12.73
N TRP A 42 -12.58 -7.04 12.76
CA TRP A 42 -11.34 -6.97 12.00
C TRP A 42 -10.34 -8.04 12.40
N ARG A 43 -10.16 -8.25 13.71
CA ARG A 43 -9.30 -9.31 14.24
C ARG A 43 -9.69 -10.69 13.75
N VAL A 44 -10.96 -11.07 13.88
CA VAL A 44 -11.47 -12.37 13.40
C VAL A 44 -11.23 -12.52 11.90
N ARG A 45 -11.51 -11.46 11.12
CA ARG A 45 -11.32 -11.47 9.67
C ARG A 45 -9.85 -11.63 9.27
N LEU A 46 -8.95 -10.86 9.88
CA LEU A 46 -7.52 -10.89 9.58
C LEU A 46 -6.91 -12.24 9.95
N LEU A 47 -7.20 -12.77 11.15
CA LEU A 47 -6.71 -14.09 11.56
C LEU A 47 -7.14 -15.18 10.59
N ARG A 48 -8.41 -15.15 10.15
CA ARG A 48 -8.95 -16.13 9.20
C ARG A 48 -8.26 -16.08 7.84
N LEU A 49 -8.01 -14.87 7.30
CA LEU A 49 -7.46 -14.71 5.96
C LEU A 49 -5.94 -14.81 5.92
N LEU A 50 -5.25 -14.33 6.95
CA LEU A 50 -3.80 -14.48 7.07
C LEU A 50 -3.41 -15.95 7.30
N GLY A 51 -4.18 -16.70 8.09
CA GLY A 51 -3.89 -18.11 8.36
C GLY A 51 -2.42 -18.31 8.78
N GLY A 52 -1.70 -19.18 8.06
CA GLY A 52 -0.29 -19.48 8.29
C GLY A 52 0.70 -18.33 7.98
N TYR A 53 0.23 -17.23 7.39
CA TYR A 53 1.06 -16.06 7.09
C TYR A 53 1.07 -15.00 8.21
N THR A 54 0.38 -15.25 9.32
CA THR A 54 0.21 -14.27 10.41
C THR A 54 1.54 -13.74 10.94
N ASP A 55 2.52 -14.62 11.17
CA ASP A 55 3.83 -14.21 11.70
C ASP A 55 4.62 -13.37 10.68
N LEU A 56 4.52 -13.69 9.39
CA LEU A 56 5.17 -12.90 8.32
C LEU A 56 4.52 -11.52 8.18
N ALA A 57 3.19 -11.45 8.35
CA ALA A 57 2.49 -10.19 8.34
C ALA A 57 2.90 -9.32 9.53
N ILE A 58 3.11 -9.90 10.72
CA ILE A 58 3.61 -9.19 11.91
C ILE A 58 5.06 -8.73 11.73
N GLU A 59 5.91 -9.56 11.10
CA GLU A 59 7.28 -9.18 10.77
C GLU A 59 7.32 -7.95 9.85
N LEU A 60 6.43 -7.91 8.86
CA LEU A 60 6.30 -6.76 7.96
C LEU A 60 5.67 -5.53 8.65
N VAL A 61 4.62 -5.74 9.45
CA VAL A 61 3.83 -4.68 10.09
C VAL A 61 3.66 -5.02 11.58
N PRO A 62 4.60 -4.60 12.45
CA PRO A 62 4.60 -4.98 13.86
C PRO A 62 3.32 -4.61 14.62
N GLU A 63 2.64 -3.53 14.22
CA GLU A 63 1.37 -3.10 14.80
C GLU A 63 0.25 -4.15 14.67
N LEU A 64 0.35 -5.05 13.70
CA LEU A 64 -0.60 -6.16 13.57
C LEU A 64 -0.59 -7.05 14.82
N LYS A 65 0.54 -7.18 15.53
CA LYS A 65 0.60 -7.95 16.77
C LYS A 65 -0.39 -7.45 17.81
N GLN A 66 -0.48 -6.12 17.97
CA GLN A 66 -1.43 -5.48 18.88
C GLN A 66 -2.86 -5.62 18.38
N LEU A 67 -3.09 -5.36 17.08
CA LEU A 67 -4.42 -5.46 16.48
C LEU A 67 -4.99 -6.88 16.64
N LEU A 68 -4.17 -7.89 16.34
CA LEU A 68 -4.54 -9.30 16.41
C LEU A 68 -4.61 -9.84 17.85
N ASN A 69 -4.12 -9.08 18.83
CA ASN A 69 -4.02 -9.48 20.24
C ASN A 69 -3.24 -10.80 20.41
N ILE A 70 -2.15 -10.96 19.66
CA ILE A 70 -1.29 -12.15 19.70
C ILE A 70 -0.21 -11.95 20.76
N ARG A 71 -0.24 -12.80 21.79
CA ARG A 71 0.72 -12.74 22.92
C ARG A 71 2.04 -13.45 22.60
N THR A 72 2.01 -14.51 21.79
CA THR A 72 3.17 -15.32 21.42
C THR A 72 3.15 -15.60 19.93
N VAL A 73 4.21 -15.18 19.23
CA VAL A 73 4.50 -15.58 17.84
C VAL A 73 5.29 -16.88 17.96
N GLN A 74 4.74 -18.01 17.53
CA GLN A 74 5.53 -19.24 17.46
C GLN A 74 6.29 -19.25 16.13
N PRO A 75 7.60 -19.56 16.11
CA PRO A 75 8.33 -19.68 14.87
C PRO A 75 7.78 -20.89 14.09
N VAL A 76 7.00 -20.63 13.05
CA VAL A 76 6.60 -21.67 12.11
C VAL A 76 7.85 -22.11 11.34
N VAL A 77 8.26 -23.37 11.52
CA VAL A 77 9.28 -24.01 10.67
C VAL A 77 8.68 -24.13 9.27
N ARG A 78 9.21 -23.37 8.33
CA ARG A 78 8.70 -23.36 6.95
C ARG A 78 9.51 -24.32 6.10
N HIS A 79 8.86 -25.37 5.61
CA HIS A 79 9.36 -26.10 4.44
C HIS A 79 9.15 -25.22 3.20
N ALA A 80 10.20 -25.07 2.40
CA ALA A 80 10.35 -24.03 1.38
C ALA A 80 9.36 -24.12 0.21
N PRO A 81 8.49 -23.12 0.05
CA PRO A 81 8.34 -22.39 -1.21
C PRO A 81 9.22 -21.15 -1.19
N ASP A 82 9.55 -20.62 -2.38
CA ASP A 82 10.30 -19.37 -2.57
C ASP A 82 9.76 -18.27 -1.63
N ALA A 83 10.64 -17.66 -0.83
CA ALA A 83 10.30 -16.64 0.16
C ALA A 83 9.49 -15.48 -0.47
N ARG A 84 9.75 -15.18 -1.76
CA ARG A 84 9.01 -14.16 -2.50
C ARG A 84 7.55 -14.53 -2.72
N GLU A 85 7.26 -15.78 -3.04
CA GLU A 85 5.88 -16.24 -3.26
C GLU A 85 5.08 -16.27 -1.95
N GLN A 86 5.73 -16.63 -0.84
CA GLN A 86 5.10 -16.52 0.49
C GLN A 86 4.73 -15.07 0.80
N PHE A 87 5.62 -14.13 0.47
CA PHE A 87 5.38 -12.72 0.68
C PHE A 87 4.24 -12.18 -0.20
N ASN A 88 4.19 -12.58 -1.47
CA ASN A 88 3.08 -12.26 -2.37
C ASN A 88 1.74 -12.76 -1.82
N GLN A 89 1.70 -14.00 -1.31
CA GLN A 89 0.49 -14.59 -0.75
C GLN A 89 0.05 -13.89 0.53
N MET A 90 0.98 -13.61 1.44
CA MET A 90 0.71 -12.86 2.67
C MET A 90 0.17 -11.45 2.37
N ALA A 91 0.80 -10.72 1.46
CA ALA A 91 0.35 -9.38 1.09
C ALA A 91 -1.02 -9.42 0.41
N SER A 92 -1.27 -10.41 -0.46
CA SER A 92 -2.59 -10.64 -1.05
C SER A 92 -3.65 -10.96 0.01
N ALA A 93 -3.32 -11.77 1.03
CA ALA A 93 -4.21 -12.05 2.15
C ALA A 93 -4.55 -10.78 2.97
N LEU A 94 -3.59 -9.86 3.15
CA LEU A 94 -3.86 -8.54 3.75
C LEU A 94 -4.82 -7.71 2.89
N ILE A 95 -4.63 -7.66 1.57
CA ILE A 95 -5.58 -6.98 0.66
C ILE A 95 -6.97 -7.61 0.75
N GLN A 96 -7.08 -8.95 0.71
CA GLN A 96 -8.36 -9.66 0.90
C GLN A 96 -9.01 -9.35 2.24
N ALA A 97 -8.22 -9.19 3.30
CA ALA A 97 -8.73 -8.82 4.60
C ALA A 97 -9.29 -7.39 4.57
N PHE A 98 -8.53 -6.42 4.08
CA PHE A 98 -8.91 -5.01 4.13
C PHE A 98 -9.94 -4.59 3.08
N ALA A 99 -9.85 -5.10 1.85
CA ALA A 99 -10.72 -4.73 0.73
C ALA A 99 -12.03 -5.55 0.77
N THR A 100 -13.11 -4.92 1.23
CA THR A 100 -14.44 -5.55 1.29
C THR A 100 -15.48 -4.74 0.52
N PRO A 101 -16.57 -5.34 0.01
CA PRO A 101 -17.61 -4.60 -0.68
C PRO A 101 -18.18 -3.41 0.13
N GLY A 102 -18.30 -3.55 1.45
CA GLY A 102 -18.75 -2.46 2.34
C GLY A 102 -17.67 -1.45 2.73
N ARG A 103 -16.39 -1.79 2.55
CA ARG A 103 -15.23 -0.93 2.82
C ARG A 103 -14.13 -1.21 1.78
N PRO A 104 -14.18 -0.56 0.61
CA PRO A 104 -13.13 -0.69 -0.40
C PRO A 104 -11.80 -0.16 0.15
N LEU A 105 -10.69 -0.73 -0.34
CA LEU A 105 -9.33 -0.29 0.01
C LEU A 105 -8.75 0.57 -1.10
N VAL A 106 -8.20 1.72 -0.72
CA VAL A 106 -7.37 2.55 -1.59
C VAL A 106 -5.96 2.58 -1.02
N MET A 107 -4.98 2.13 -1.80
CA MET A 107 -3.56 2.25 -1.46
C MET A 107 -2.94 3.35 -2.31
N LEU A 108 -2.46 4.41 -1.66
CA LEU A 108 -1.78 5.53 -2.28
C LEU A 108 -0.29 5.46 -1.95
N ILE A 109 0.56 5.40 -2.98
CA ILE A 109 2.00 5.45 -2.84
C ILE A 109 2.53 6.66 -3.60
N ASP A 110 2.96 7.66 -2.85
CA ASP A 110 3.62 8.84 -3.38
C ASP A 110 5.10 8.59 -3.68
N ASP A 111 5.65 9.31 -4.65
CA ASP A 111 7.02 9.20 -5.15
C ASP A 111 7.50 7.73 -5.40
N VAL A 112 6.65 6.87 -6.00
CA VAL A 112 6.92 5.42 -6.18
C VAL A 112 8.21 5.10 -6.96
N HIS A 113 8.79 6.08 -7.65
CA HIS A 113 10.09 5.97 -8.31
C HIS A 113 11.26 5.73 -7.35
N TRP A 114 11.10 6.04 -6.05
CA TRP A 114 12.07 5.70 -5.01
C TRP A 114 11.88 4.30 -4.41
N ALA A 115 10.83 3.57 -4.80
CA ALA A 115 10.60 2.23 -4.29
C ALA A 115 11.64 1.23 -4.82
N ASP A 116 12.02 0.28 -3.96
CA ASP A 116 12.90 -0.82 -4.34
C ASP A 116 12.22 -1.78 -5.34
N ASN A 117 13.03 -2.58 -6.04
CA ASN A 117 12.50 -3.49 -7.05
C ASN A 117 11.53 -4.55 -6.47
N ALA A 118 11.78 -5.03 -5.26
CA ALA A 118 10.91 -6.02 -4.64
C ALA A 118 9.53 -5.42 -4.35
N THR A 119 9.48 -4.17 -3.89
CA THR A 119 8.23 -3.39 -3.79
C THR A 119 7.51 -3.30 -5.13
N LEU A 120 8.18 -2.88 -6.21
CA LEU A 120 7.53 -2.72 -7.52
C LEU A 120 6.94 -4.05 -8.02
N GLN A 121 7.69 -5.14 -7.90
CA GLN A 121 7.23 -6.48 -8.25
C GLN A 121 6.05 -6.95 -7.39
N LEU A 122 6.04 -6.63 -6.11
CA LEU A 122 4.93 -6.94 -5.22
C LEU A 122 3.67 -6.17 -5.61
N LEU A 123 3.77 -4.88 -5.92
CA LEU A 123 2.62 -4.07 -6.34
C LEU A 123 1.96 -4.60 -7.61
N GLU A 124 2.77 -5.04 -8.58
CA GLU A 124 2.29 -5.70 -9.79
C GLU A 124 1.49 -6.98 -9.45
N ASN A 125 2.05 -7.83 -8.58
CA ASN A 125 1.35 -9.04 -8.11
C ASN A 125 0.07 -8.74 -7.33
N LEU A 126 0.07 -7.69 -6.50
CA LEU A 126 -1.11 -7.32 -5.71
C LEU A 126 -2.27 -6.93 -6.59
N ILE A 127 -2.04 -6.16 -7.65
CA ILE A 127 -3.10 -5.77 -8.59
C ILE A 127 -3.63 -6.98 -9.35
N THR A 128 -2.75 -7.79 -9.93
CA THR A 128 -3.16 -8.95 -10.74
C THR A 128 -3.91 -9.99 -9.93
N ARG A 129 -3.47 -10.30 -8.70
CA ARG A 129 -4.09 -11.36 -7.87
C ARG A 129 -5.40 -10.93 -7.21
N ASN A 130 -5.66 -9.64 -7.11
CA ASN A 130 -6.78 -9.08 -6.37
C ASN A 130 -7.76 -8.29 -7.25
N GLU A 131 -7.75 -8.54 -8.56
CA GLU A 131 -8.60 -7.83 -9.54
C GLU A 131 -10.11 -7.90 -9.24
N HIS A 132 -10.54 -8.96 -8.54
CA HIS A 132 -11.94 -9.21 -8.16
C HIS A 132 -12.35 -8.49 -6.86
N LEU A 133 -11.40 -7.87 -6.16
CA LEU A 133 -11.66 -7.15 -4.91
C LEU A 133 -11.90 -5.66 -5.18
N PRO A 134 -12.61 -4.96 -4.28
CA PRO A 134 -12.76 -3.52 -4.35
C PRO A 134 -11.48 -2.84 -3.84
N PHE A 135 -10.40 -3.01 -4.59
CA PHE A 135 -9.05 -2.52 -4.31
C PHE A 135 -8.60 -1.56 -5.42
N MET A 136 -8.09 -0.39 -5.03
CA MET A 136 -7.52 0.60 -5.94
C MET A 136 -6.10 0.95 -5.50
N LEU A 137 -5.16 0.89 -6.43
CA LEU A 137 -3.79 1.38 -6.25
C LEU A 137 -3.64 2.71 -6.98
N VAL A 138 -3.17 3.72 -6.25
CA VAL A 138 -2.87 5.06 -6.77
C VAL A 138 -1.37 5.29 -6.60
N LEU A 139 -0.69 5.58 -7.69
CA LEU A 139 0.75 5.78 -7.71
C LEU A 139 1.05 7.18 -8.22
N ALA A 140 1.89 7.93 -7.51
CA ALA A 140 2.48 9.16 -8.01
C ALA A 140 3.97 8.93 -8.30
N PHE A 141 4.41 9.36 -9.48
CA PHE A 141 5.79 9.24 -9.92
C PHE A 141 6.18 10.48 -10.71
N ARG A 142 7.49 10.71 -10.83
CA ARG A 142 8.05 11.77 -11.68
C ARG A 142 8.38 11.20 -13.05
N GLU A 143 8.27 12.01 -14.09
CA GLU A 143 8.77 11.71 -15.43
C GLU A 143 10.09 12.47 -15.64
N GLY A 144 11.12 11.83 -16.18
CA GLY A 144 12.40 12.49 -16.46
C GLY A 144 13.57 11.53 -16.73
N GLU A 145 14.66 12.05 -17.31
CA GLU A 145 15.85 11.27 -17.71
C GLU A 145 16.70 10.78 -16.53
N SER A 146 16.59 11.41 -15.35
CA SER A 146 17.33 11.04 -14.13
C SER A 146 16.48 10.23 -13.15
N MET A 147 15.73 9.24 -13.64
CA MET A 147 14.97 8.36 -12.74
C MET A 147 15.94 7.45 -11.97
N PRO A 148 15.84 7.40 -10.63
CA PRO A 148 16.74 6.60 -9.79
C PRO A 148 16.57 5.09 -9.99
N CYS A 149 15.39 4.65 -10.47
CA CYS A 149 15.11 3.25 -10.78
C CYS A 149 14.81 3.09 -12.28
N PRO A 150 15.76 2.60 -13.10
CA PRO A 150 15.55 2.33 -14.53
C PRO A 150 14.38 1.38 -14.82
N MET A 151 13.98 0.59 -13.83
CA MET A 151 12.91 -0.41 -13.97
C MET A 151 11.50 0.16 -13.78
N ILE A 152 11.34 1.40 -13.32
CA ILE A 152 10.03 2.00 -13.10
C ILE A 152 9.22 2.10 -14.40
N ALA A 153 9.87 2.41 -15.53
CA ALA A 153 9.22 2.46 -16.83
C ALA A 153 8.65 1.09 -17.23
N GLY A 154 9.45 0.03 -17.07
CA GLY A 154 9.03 -1.34 -17.31
C GLY A 154 7.90 -1.80 -16.37
N PHE A 155 7.99 -1.44 -15.09
CA PHE A 155 6.94 -1.70 -14.11
C PHE A 155 5.62 -1.00 -14.49
N LEU A 156 5.66 0.30 -14.84
CA LEU A 156 4.46 1.04 -15.25
C LEU A 156 3.83 0.47 -16.54
N LEU A 157 4.65 0.00 -17.48
CA LEU A 157 4.17 -0.70 -18.68
C LEU A 157 3.45 -2.01 -18.32
N ARG A 158 4.05 -2.85 -17.47
CA ARG A 158 3.42 -4.11 -17.04
C ARG A 158 2.15 -3.87 -16.23
N LEU A 159 2.16 -2.90 -15.31
CA LEU A 159 0.98 -2.55 -14.52
C LEU A 159 -0.18 -2.06 -15.41
N ARG A 160 0.12 -1.29 -16.45
CA ARG A 160 -0.86 -0.89 -17.48
C ARG A 160 -1.43 -2.08 -18.26
N ALA A 161 -0.63 -3.11 -18.50
CA ALA A 161 -1.06 -4.30 -19.21
C ALA A 161 -1.86 -5.28 -18.33
N SER A 162 -1.56 -5.34 -17.02
CA SER A 162 -2.16 -6.32 -16.10
C SER A 162 -3.38 -5.80 -15.35
N ALA A 163 -3.55 -4.49 -15.18
CA ALA A 163 -4.68 -3.95 -14.45
C ALA A 163 -5.96 -3.89 -15.31
N ALA A 164 -7.09 -4.33 -14.76
CA ALA A 164 -8.39 -4.30 -15.44
C ALA A 164 -8.81 -2.88 -15.90
N ARG A 165 -8.40 -1.84 -15.16
CA ARG A 165 -8.63 -0.44 -15.51
C ARG A 165 -7.49 0.43 -14.99
N VAL A 166 -6.94 1.25 -15.88
CA VAL A 166 -5.92 2.26 -15.53
C VAL A 166 -6.37 3.64 -15.97
N VAL A 167 -6.20 4.61 -15.08
CA VAL A 167 -6.39 6.03 -15.37
C VAL A 167 -5.07 6.73 -15.11
N ALA A 168 -4.45 7.24 -16.18
CA ALA A 168 -3.28 8.09 -16.06
C ALA A 168 -3.74 9.55 -15.92
N LEU A 169 -3.23 10.24 -14.90
CA LEU A 169 -3.46 11.66 -14.69
C LEU A 169 -2.11 12.38 -14.80
N THR A 170 -2.06 13.41 -15.63
CA THR A 170 -0.87 14.27 -15.79
C THR A 170 -1.25 15.69 -15.40
N PRO A 171 -1.14 16.05 -14.10
CA PRO A 171 -1.46 17.39 -13.63
C PRO A 171 -0.63 18.42 -14.38
N GLN A 172 -1.29 19.43 -14.94
CA GLN A 172 -0.60 20.55 -15.59
C GLN A 172 -0.09 21.54 -14.53
N PRO A 173 1.02 22.24 -14.79
CA PRO A 173 1.48 23.34 -13.94
C PRO A 173 0.34 24.33 -13.67
N LEU A 174 0.24 24.80 -12.43
CA LEU A 174 -0.78 25.78 -12.07
C LEU A 174 -0.52 27.09 -12.83
N SER A 175 -1.58 27.64 -13.44
CA SER A 175 -1.50 28.98 -14.05
C SER A 175 -1.23 30.04 -12.99
N VAL A 176 -0.60 31.16 -13.37
CA VAL A 176 -0.39 32.31 -12.47
C VAL A 176 -1.70 32.71 -11.79
N LYS A 177 -2.81 32.78 -12.55
CA LYS A 177 -4.15 33.09 -12.00
C LYS A 177 -4.62 32.09 -10.95
N SER A 178 -4.35 30.79 -11.16
CA SER A 178 -4.69 29.74 -10.19
C SER A 178 -3.85 29.87 -8.92
N ILE A 179 -2.56 30.17 -9.05
CA ILE A 179 -1.64 30.41 -7.93
C ILE A 179 -2.09 31.66 -7.16
N THR A 180 -2.36 32.78 -7.83
CA THR A 180 -2.85 34.01 -7.20
C THR A 180 -4.13 33.75 -6.41
N ARG A 181 -5.10 33.03 -7.00
CA ARG A 181 -6.33 32.66 -6.29
C ARG A 181 -6.07 31.76 -5.08
N TRP A 182 -5.18 30.78 -5.22
CA TRP A 182 -4.84 29.87 -4.13
C TRP A 182 -4.17 30.62 -2.97
N LEU A 183 -3.19 31.49 -3.26
CA LEU A 183 -2.53 32.33 -2.27
C LEU A 183 -3.50 33.30 -1.61
N ALA A 184 -4.35 33.98 -2.38
CA ALA A 184 -5.36 34.89 -1.86
C ALA A 184 -6.34 34.17 -0.90
N GLY A 185 -6.75 32.95 -1.25
CA GLY A 185 -7.55 32.10 -0.37
C GLY A 185 -6.84 31.72 0.94
N MET A 186 -5.56 31.33 0.87
CA MET A 186 -4.76 30.99 2.06
C MET A 186 -4.48 32.20 2.96
N LEU A 187 -4.30 33.38 2.37
CA LEU A 187 -3.97 34.62 3.09
C LEU A 187 -5.21 35.44 3.46
N HIS A 188 -6.41 34.95 3.14
CA HIS A 188 -7.68 35.66 3.32
C HIS A 188 -7.71 37.06 2.66
N THR A 189 -7.00 37.24 1.55
CA THR A 189 -7.00 38.47 0.75
C THR A 189 -7.83 38.31 -0.52
N ARG A 190 -8.12 39.42 -1.23
CA ARG A 190 -8.71 39.34 -2.57
C ARG A 190 -7.63 38.95 -3.60
N PRO A 191 -7.97 38.14 -4.61
CA PRO A 191 -7.05 37.74 -5.67
C PRO A 191 -6.69 38.87 -6.62
#